data_AF-A0A7S0JCK7-F1
#
_entry.id   AF-A0A7S0JCK7-F1
#
_cell.length_a   1.000
_cell.length_b   1.000
_cell.length_c   1.000
_cell.angle_alpha   90.00
_cell.angle_beta   90.00
_cell.angle_gamma   90.00
#
_symmetry.space_group_name_H-M   'P 1'
#
loop_
_entity.id
_entity.type
_entity.pdbx_description
1 polymer ?
#
loop_
_entity_poly.entity_id
_entity_poly.type
_entity_poly.pdbx_seq_one_letter_code
_entity_poly.pdbx_strand_id
1 'polypeptide(L)'
;CGLTSNMQVSKEELRARRARFEREARNPPPPLPVQRIAWAGGKIVKSSKDKALSKLLERKAAAGEALTVDQQRAALEFGYTVTTHGRIDASVAPPGRRPISAKRETILLKEPVQMQVQSPVAPARAALQERRADTNSVPDVLNGGGAVHCEQSVAQREVRRWQKKLRECEVIQDRADRGIAVEVNQLKKLQRRKEFEVELVKAQAAAS
;
A
#
# COMPACT_ATOMS: atom_id res chain seq x y z
N CYS A 1 -14.00 -64.31 -30.11
CA CYS A 1 -12.67 -63.78 -30.49
C CYS A 1 -12.83 -62.75 -31.60
N GLY A 2 -12.04 -61.67 -31.64
CA GLY A 2 -12.23 -60.59 -32.61
C GLY A 2 -11.04 -59.64 -32.73
N LEU A 3 -10.11 -60.00 -33.61
CA LEU A 3 -9.16 -59.15 -34.34
C LEU A 3 -8.72 -57.81 -33.70
N THR A 4 -7.55 -57.80 -33.08
CA THR A 4 -6.76 -56.58 -32.84
C THR A 4 -6.26 -56.00 -34.17
N SER A 5 -6.91 -54.96 -34.68
CA SER A 5 -6.47 -54.29 -35.91
C SER A 5 -5.19 -53.49 -35.67
N ASN A 6 -4.07 -53.94 -36.24
CA ASN A 6 -2.79 -53.22 -36.18
C ASN A 6 -2.88 -51.92 -36.98
N MET A 7 -2.73 -50.77 -36.31
CA MET A 7 -2.65 -49.46 -36.99
C MET A 7 -1.33 -49.31 -37.76
N GLN A 8 -1.30 -49.83 -38.98
CA GLN A 8 -0.22 -49.59 -39.94
C GLN A 8 -0.31 -48.17 -40.49
N VAL A 9 0.19 -47.19 -39.71
CA VAL A 9 0.32 -45.79 -40.15
C VAL A 9 1.10 -45.74 -41.46
N SER A 10 0.50 -45.15 -42.49
CA SER A 10 1.01 -45.25 -43.85
C SER A 10 2.30 -44.44 -44.05
N LYS A 11 3.12 -44.84 -45.02
CA LYS A 11 4.33 -44.08 -45.41
C LYS A 11 3.97 -42.66 -45.90
N GLU A 12 2.76 -42.46 -46.39
CA GLU A 12 2.24 -41.15 -46.83
C GLU A 12 1.78 -40.31 -45.65
N GLU A 13 1.12 -40.89 -44.64
CA GLU A 13 0.78 -40.19 -43.39
C GLU A 13 2.03 -39.71 -42.66
N LEU A 14 3.09 -40.53 -42.61
CA LEU A 14 4.38 -40.15 -42.04
C LEU A 14 5.06 -39.02 -42.84
N ARG A 15 4.99 -39.04 -44.18
CA ARG A 15 5.47 -37.95 -45.04
C ARG A 15 4.68 -36.66 -44.80
N ALA A 16 3.34 -36.73 -44.80
CA ALA A 16 2.45 -35.60 -44.55
C ALA A 16 2.56 -35.05 -43.11
N ARG A 17 3.01 -35.86 -42.14
CA ARG A 17 3.34 -35.42 -40.78
C ARG A 17 4.70 -34.68 -40.75
N ARG A 18 5.73 -35.20 -41.42
CA ARG A 18 7.04 -34.52 -41.53
C ARG A 18 6.92 -33.17 -42.24
N ALA A 19 6.25 -33.13 -43.40
CA ALA A 19 6.05 -31.90 -44.17
C ALA A 19 5.30 -30.79 -43.40
N ARG A 20 4.42 -31.15 -42.45
CA ARG A 20 3.77 -30.18 -41.54
C ARG A 20 4.78 -29.59 -40.56
N PHE A 21 5.55 -30.42 -39.85
CA PHE A 21 6.57 -29.94 -38.93
C PHE A 21 7.71 -29.18 -39.62
N GLU A 22 8.14 -29.58 -40.81
CA GLU A 22 9.15 -28.86 -41.60
C GLU A 22 8.68 -27.47 -42.07
N ARG A 23 7.37 -27.29 -42.25
CA ARG A 23 6.75 -25.99 -42.54
C ARG A 23 6.61 -25.16 -41.26
N GLU A 24 6.18 -25.76 -40.17
CA GLU A 24 6.02 -25.10 -38.86
C GLU A 24 7.37 -24.64 -38.28
N ALA A 25 8.44 -25.43 -38.45
CA ALA A 25 9.80 -25.09 -38.03
C ALA A 25 10.46 -23.93 -38.82
N ARG A 26 9.87 -23.52 -39.95
CA ARG A 26 10.29 -22.31 -40.70
C ARG A 26 9.63 -21.04 -40.17
N ASN A 27 8.54 -21.16 -39.41
CA ASN A 27 7.96 -20.01 -38.74
C ASN A 27 8.84 -19.67 -37.52
N PRO A 28 9.30 -18.41 -37.36
CA PRO A 28 9.98 -18.03 -36.12
C PRO A 28 9.03 -18.24 -34.93
N PRO A 29 9.53 -18.65 -33.75
CA PRO A 29 8.70 -18.75 -32.57
C PRO A 29 8.07 -17.39 -32.27
N PRO A 30 6.81 -17.34 -31.79
CA PRO A 30 6.18 -16.07 -31.44
C PRO A 30 7.04 -15.35 -30.39
N PRO A 31 7.22 -14.02 -30.48
CA PRO A 31 8.05 -13.29 -29.55
C PRO A 31 7.54 -13.51 -28.13
N LEU A 32 8.43 -13.93 -27.22
CA LEU A 32 8.08 -14.15 -25.83
C LEU A 32 7.42 -12.88 -25.27
N PRO A 33 6.29 -13.01 -24.54
CA PRO A 33 5.64 -11.85 -23.95
C PRO A 33 6.62 -11.21 -22.96
N VAL A 34 7.15 -10.04 -23.34
CA VAL A 34 8.12 -9.31 -22.52
C VAL A 34 7.42 -8.93 -21.23
N GLN A 35 7.70 -9.65 -20.15
CA GLN A 35 7.15 -9.40 -18.82
C GLN A 35 7.73 -8.10 -18.25
N ARG A 36 7.24 -6.98 -18.78
CA ARG A 36 7.31 -5.68 -18.13
C ARG A 36 6.40 -5.75 -16.91
N ILE A 37 6.91 -6.36 -15.83
CA ILE A 37 6.32 -6.29 -14.50
C ILE A 37 6.38 -4.82 -14.09
N ALA A 38 5.32 -4.09 -14.42
CA ALA A 38 5.10 -2.73 -14.00
C ALA A 38 4.78 -2.76 -12.50
N TRP A 39 5.84 -2.80 -11.68
CA TRP A 39 5.75 -2.65 -10.23
C TRP A 39 4.93 -1.41 -9.90
N ALA A 40 3.71 -1.60 -9.40
CA ALA A 40 2.66 -0.59 -9.46
C ALA A 40 2.97 0.64 -8.59
N GLY A 41 3.52 1.70 -9.20
CA GLY A 41 3.63 3.04 -8.62
C GLY A 41 4.55 3.16 -7.40
N GLY A 42 5.50 2.24 -7.19
CA GLY A 42 6.37 2.21 -6.01
C GLY A 42 7.80 2.66 -6.30
N LYS A 43 8.30 3.70 -5.62
CA LYS A 43 9.74 3.91 -5.48
C LYS A 43 10.30 2.71 -4.72
N ILE A 44 11.22 1.95 -5.33
CA ILE A 44 11.91 0.85 -4.65
C ILE A 44 12.88 1.46 -3.62
N VAL A 45 12.35 1.73 -2.43
CA VAL A 45 13.14 2.15 -1.28
C VAL A 45 13.95 0.95 -0.84
N LYS A 46 15.21 0.89 -1.28
CA LYS A 46 16.23 0.04 -0.65
C LYS A 46 16.27 0.41 0.82
N SER A 47 15.73 -0.45 1.68
CA SER A 47 15.81 -0.26 3.13
C SER A 47 17.28 -0.23 3.53
N SER A 48 17.67 0.74 4.36
CA SER A 48 19.02 0.78 4.93
C SER A 48 19.27 -0.55 5.63
N LYS A 49 20.33 -1.28 5.26
CA LYS A 49 20.70 -2.59 5.81
C LYS A 49 20.58 -2.59 7.34
N ASP A 50 21.08 -1.53 7.94
CA ASP A 50 21.25 -1.32 9.38
C ASP A 50 19.89 -1.09 10.07
N LYS A 51 18.96 -0.38 9.39
CA LYS A 51 17.57 -0.21 9.87
C LYS A 51 16.74 -1.49 9.72
N ALA A 52 17.05 -2.33 8.73
CA ALA A 52 16.42 -3.64 8.60
C ALA A 52 16.94 -4.64 9.65
N LEU A 53 18.25 -4.62 9.92
CA LEU A 53 18.93 -5.46 10.92
C LEU A 53 18.57 -5.03 12.35
N SER A 54 18.58 -3.74 12.67
CA SER A 54 18.07 -3.20 13.94
C SER A 54 16.62 -3.66 14.20
N LYS A 55 15.72 -3.55 13.21
CA LYS A 55 14.34 -4.06 13.32
C LYS A 55 14.23 -5.58 13.40
N LEU A 56 15.24 -6.35 12.98
CA LEU A 56 15.27 -7.79 13.21
C LEU A 56 15.66 -8.09 14.66
N LEU A 57 16.68 -7.41 15.18
CA LEU A 57 17.12 -7.53 16.57
C LEU A 57 16.03 -7.07 17.56
N GLU A 58 15.37 -5.93 17.31
CA GLU A 58 14.21 -5.46 18.09
C GLU A 58 13.12 -6.53 18.22
N ARG A 59 12.78 -7.22 17.12
CA ARG A 59 11.75 -8.27 17.11
C ARG A 59 12.21 -9.54 17.81
N LYS A 60 13.45 -9.97 17.61
CA LYS A 60 14.01 -11.14 18.33
C LYS A 60 14.11 -10.92 19.83
N ALA A 61 14.49 -9.71 20.26
CA ALA A 61 14.47 -9.32 21.67
C ALA A 61 13.04 -9.42 22.24
N ALA A 62 12.05 -8.83 21.56
CA ALA A 62 10.65 -8.89 21.98
C ALA A 62 10.04 -10.30 21.98
N ALA A 63 10.56 -11.21 21.16
CA ALA A 63 10.15 -12.62 21.11
C ALA A 63 10.93 -13.54 22.07
N GLY A 64 12.01 -13.06 22.71
CA GLY A 64 12.91 -13.90 23.50
C GLY A 64 13.67 -14.96 22.68
N GLU A 65 13.83 -14.73 21.38
CA GLU A 65 14.53 -15.66 20.48
C GLU A 65 16.05 -15.61 20.65
N ALA A 66 16.71 -16.74 20.42
CA ALA A 66 18.16 -16.79 20.31
C ALA A 66 18.64 -16.12 19.01
N LEU A 67 19.70 -15.32 19.11
CA LEU A 67 20.45 -14.74 18.00
C LEU A 67 21.45 -15.77 17.44
N THR A 68 21.62 -15.81 16.12
CA THR A 68 22.78 -16.51 15.51
C THR A 68 24.09 -15.76 15.80
N VAL A 69 25.24 -16.41 15.64
CA VAL A 69 26.57 -15.81 15.97
C VAL A 69 26.77 -14.44 15.29
N ASP A 70 26.41 -14.30 14.01
CA ASP A 70 26.53 -13.01 13.30
C ASP A 70 25.48 -11.98 13.73
N GLN A 71 24.30 -12.43 14.19
CA GLN A 71 23.32 -11.55 14.82
C GLN A 71 23.80 -11.06 16.19
N GLN A 72 24.55 -11.87 16.95
CA GLN A 72 25.17 -11.47 18.23
C GLN A 72 26.29 -10.44 18.00
N ARG A 73 27.16 -10.67 17.00
CA ARG A 73 28.20 -9.70 16.58
C ARG A 73 27.59 -8.35 16.19
N ALA A 74 26.56 -8.38 15.33
CA ALA A 74 25.84 -7.16 14.95
C ALA A 74 25.10 -6.51 16.12
N ALA A 75 24.55 -7.29 17.06
CA ALA A 75 23.91 -6.74 18.27
C ALA A 75 24.91 -5.95 19.12
N LEU A 76 26.13 -6.47 19.32
CA LEU A 76 27.21 -5.75 20.00
C LEU A 76 27.63 -4.48 19.23
N GLU A 77 27.74 -4.54 17.91
CA GLU A 77 28.04 -3.39 17.03
C GLU A 77 26.96 -2.28 17.14
N PHE A 78 25.69 -2.65 17.31
CA PHE A 78 24.59 -1.72 17.57
C PHE A 78 24.39 -1.36 19.06
N GLY A 79 25.28 -1.78 19.96
CA GLY A 79 25.26 -1.42 21.38
C GLY A 79 24.21 -2.16 22.23
N TYR A 80 23.74 -3.34 21.80
CA TYR A 80 22.91 -4.24 22.60
C TYR A 80 23.78 -5.21 23.41
N THR A 81 23.45 -5.40 24.69
CA THR A 81 24.01 -6.48 25.51
C THR A 81 23.37 -7.83 25.18
N VAL A 82 24.19 -8.87 25.10
CA VAL A 82 23.78 -10.24 24.74
C VAL A 82 24.02 -11.17 25.92
N THR A 83 22.97 -11.83 26.41
CA THR A 83 23.04 -12.79 27.52
C THR A 83 23.85 -14.03 27.15
N THR A 84 24.34 -14.77 28.14
CA THR A 84 25.03 -16.07 27.99
C THR A 84 24.29 -17.11 27.13
N HIS A 85 22.97 -16.98 26.98
CA HIS A 85 22.12 -17.83 26.13
C HIS A 85 21.89 -17.29 24.70
N GLY A 86 22.67 -16.29 24.26
CA GLY A 86 22.56 -15.68 22.93
C GLY A 86 21.28 -14.86 22.72
N ARG A 87 20.66 -14.35 23.79
CA ARG A 87 19.48 -13.48 23.77
C ARG A 87 19.89 -12.01 23.95
N ILE A 88 19.01 -11.06 23.66
CA ILE A 88 19.25 -9.64 23.98
C ILE A 88 18.69 -9.35 25.38
N ASP A 89 19.51 -8.76 26.25
CA ASP A 89 19.10 -8.40 27.61
C ASP A 89 18.21 -7.14 27.60
N ALA A 90 16.89 -7.34 27.67
CA ALA A 90 15.90 -6.27 27.65
C ALA A 90 15.95 -5.31 28.87
N SER A 91 16.81 -5.59 29.86
CA SER A 91 17.11 -4.71 30.99
C SER A 91 17.98 -3.51 30.60
N VAL A 92 18.80 -3.62 29.55
CA VAL A 92 19.65 -2.53 29.05
C VAL A 92 18.96 -1.90 27.84
N ALA A 93 18.35 -0.74 28.05
CA ALA A 93 17.73 0.01 26.96
C ALA A 93 18.79 0.45 25.93
N PRO A 94 18.59 0.21 24.62
CA PRO A 94 19.57 0.60 23.61
C PRO A 94 19.75 2.12 23.59
N PRO A 95 20.98 2.63 23.36
CA PRO A 95 21.29 4.05 23.49
C PRO A 95 20.42 4.90 22.55
N GLY A 96 19.65 5.82 23.15
CA GLY A 96 18.84 6.80 22.42
C GLY A 96 17.32 6.55 22.38
N ARG A 97 16.76 5.50 23.01
CA ARG A 97 15.30 5.38 23.19
C ARG A 97 14.86 5.31 24.65
N ARG A 98 13.95 6.21 25.03
CA ARG A 98 13.18 6.10 26.28
C ARG A 98 12.25 4.87 26.18
N PRO A 99 12.02 4.11 27.26
CA PRO A 99 11.09 2.98 27.24
C PRO A 99 9.68 3.45 26.89
N ILE A 100 9.07 2.82 25.88
CA ILE A 100 7.66 3.06 25.55
C ILE A 100 6.82 2.35 26.62
N SER A 101 6.23 3.11 27.53
CA SER A 101 5.36 2.58 28.58
C SER A 101 4.21 1.77 27.95
N ALA A 102 4.16 0.47 28.25
CA ALA A 102 3.21 -0.47 27.67
C ALA A 102 1.82 -0.37 28.32
N LYS A 103 1.16 0.79 28.18
CA LYS A 103 -0.24 1.01 28.60
C LYS A 103 -1.22 0.16 27.77
N ARG A 104 -1.33 -1.12 28.10
CA ARG A 104 -2.47 -1.99 27.75
C ARG A 104 -3.66 -1.67 28.66
N GLU A 105 -4.24 -0.48 28.48
CA GLU A 105 -5.50 -0.10 29.12
C GLU A 105 -6.66 -0.68 28.28
N THR A 106 -6.97 -1.95 28.53
CA THR A 106 -8.13 -2.65 27.93
C THR A 106 -9.41 -2.18 28.63
N ILE A 107 -9.85 -0.98 28.30
CA ILE A 107 -11.04 -0.35 28.92
C ILE A 107 -12.31 -1.04 28.41
N LEU A 108 -12.83 -1.97 29.21
CA LEU A 108 -14.08 -2.69 28.99
C LEU A 108 -15.23 -1.81 29.52
N LEU A 109 -15.70 -0.87 28.70
CA LEU A 109 -16.76 0.07 29.07
C LEU A 109 -18.15 -0.54 28.87
N LYS A 110 -18.84 -0.76 29.99
CA LYS A 110 -20.30 -0.81 30.09
C LYS A 110 -20.86 0.59 30.34
N GLU A 111 -22.11 0.79 29.92
CA GLU A 111 -22.99 1.95 30.17
C GLU A 111 -22.59 3.33 29.57
N PRO A 112 -23.58 4.18 29.22
CA PRO A 112 -23.35 5.42 28.49
C PRO A 112 -23.29 6.68 29.37
N VAL A 113 -22.52 7.67 28.94
CA VAL A 113 -22.57 9.05 29.48
C VAL A 113 -23.20 9.97 28.43
N GLN A 114 -24.22 10.73 28.83
CA GLN A 114 -24.93 11.67 27.95
C GLN A 114 -24.31 13.08 27.96
N MET A 115 -24.72 13.88 26.96
CA MET A 115 -24.53 15.34 26.86
C MET A 115 -23.09 15.80 26.54
N GLN A 116 -22.84 17.00 26.00
CA GLN A 116 -23.75 18.10 25.62
C GLN A 116 -23.67 18.46 24.14
N VAL A 117 -24.72 19.08 23.61
CA VAL A 117 -24.71 19.78 22.31
C VAL A 117 -24.40 21.26 22.56
N GLN A 118 -23.41 21.81 21.86
CA GLN A 118 -23.23 23.27 21.74
C GLN A 118 -22.80 23.65 20.32
N SER A 119 -23.42 24.69 19.78
CA SER A 119 -23.22 25.24 18.43
C SER A 119 -24.07 26.53 18.31
N PRO A 120 -23.74 27.50 17.44
CA PRO A 120 -22.41 28.07 17.17
C PRO A 120 -22.41 29.60 17.39
N VAL A 121 -21.23 30.25 17.39
CA VAL A 121 -21.16 31.72 17.30
C VAL A 121 -20.15 32.18 16.26
N ALA A 122 -20.67 32.95 15.29
CA ALA A 122 -20.01 33.79 14.31
C ALA A 122 -21.05 34.88 13.92
N PRO A 123 -20.71 36.01 13.24
CA PRO A 123 -19.45 36.31 12.57
C PRO A 123 -18.87 37.72 12.88
N ALA A 124 -17.75 38.04 12.22
CA ALA A 124 -17.32 39.42 11.96
C ALA A 124 -16.87 39.55 10.50
N ARG A 125 -17.24 40.67 9.83
CA ARG A 125 -16.87 41.02 8.43
C ARG A 125 -15.96 42.26 8.45
N ALA A 126 -15.01 42.37 7.51
CA ALA A 126 -14.69 43.60 6.73
C ALA A 126 -13.38 43.43 5.91
N ALA A 127 -13.16 44.35 4.95
CA ALA A 127 -11.95 44.55 4.11
C ALA A 127 -11.67 43.41 3.07
N LEU A 128 -11.58 43.58 1.73
CA LEU A 128 -11.22 44.68 0.79
C LEU A 128 -9.75 45.17 0.96
N GLN A 129 -8.92 45.57 -0.03
CA GLN A 129 -8.94 45.66 -1.52
C GLN A 129 -7.54 46.24 -1.93
N GLU A 130 -6.77 45.98 -3.01
CA GLU A 130 -6.91 45.23 -4.29
C GLU A 130 -5.55 45.11 -5.08
N ARG A 131 -5.49 44.35 -6.20
CA ARG A 131 -4.49 44.40 -7.32
C ARG A 131 -3.04 43.95 -6.99
N ARG A 132 -2.10 43.70 -7.93
CA ARG A 132 -2.01 43.81 -9.41
C ARG A 132 -1.59 42.47 -10.07
N ALA A 133 -1.61 42.41 -11.40
CA ALA A 133 -1.08 41.30 -12.22
C ALA A 133 0.31 41.63 -12.78
N ASP A 134 1.02 40.61 -13.30
CA ASP A 134 1.88 40.66 -14.51
C ASP A 134 2.31 39.22 -14.87
N THR A 135 1.87 38.63 -16.00
CA THR A 135 2.35 38.78 -17.39
C THR A 135 3.75 38.17 -17.67
N ASN A 136 3.79 37.08 -18.46
CA ASN A 136 4.93 36.67 -19.30
C ASN A 136 4.54 35.50 -20.22
N SER A 137 4.91 35.58 -21.50
CA SER A 137 4.65 34.61 -22.58
C SER A 137 5.41 35.08 -23.84
N VAL A 138 5.76 34.29 -24.87
CA VAL A 138 5.51 32.88 -25.26
C VAL A 138 6.91 32.29 -25.64
N PRO A 139 7.16 31.37 -26.60
CA PRO A 139 6.44 30.21 -27.18
C PRO A 139 7.20 28.88 -26.82
N ASP A 140 7.20 27.72 -27.49
CA ASP A 140 6.85 27.38 -28.89
C ASP A 140 6.65 25.87 -29.19
N VAL A 141 6.09 25.60 -30.38
CA VAL A 141 6.24 24.42 -31.27
C VAL A 141 5.85 22.99 -30.78
N LEU A 142 4.76 22.52 -31.41
CA LEU A 142 4.48 21.16 -31.96
C LEU A 142 4.90 19.89 -31.17
N ASN A 143 3.89 19.07 -30.83
CA ASN A 143 3.80 17.73 -31.45
C ASN A 143 2.34 17.21 -31.50
N GLY A 144 2.01 16.43 -32.53
CA GLY A 144 0.70 15.79 -32.68
C GLY A 144 0.67 14.40 -32.04
N GLY A 145 -0.23 14.18 -31.08
CA GLY A 145 -0.38 12.88 -30.43
C GLY A 145 -1.73 12.74 -29.73
N GLY A 146 -2.64 11.96 -30.32
CA GLY A 146 -4.02 11.76 -29.84
C GLY A 146 -4.12 10.91 -28.58
N ALA A 147 -3.49 11.32 -27.48
CA ALA A 147 -3.77 10.76 -26.16
C ALA A 147 -5.01 11.43 -25.57
N VAL A 148 -6.11 10.69 -25.40
CA VAL A 148 -7.28 11.16 -24.63
C VAL A 148 -6.96 11.09 -23.13
N HIS A 149 -5.94 11.86 -22.73
CA HIS A 149 -5.73 12.23 -21.34
C HIS A 149 -6.91 13.10 -20.92
N CYS A 150 -7.91 12.45 -20.33
CA CYS A 150 -8.94 13.15 -19.56
C CYS A 150 -8.23 13.89 -18.43
N GLU A 151 -7.98 15.19 -18.63
CA GLU A 151 -7.43 16.11 -17.65
C GLU A 151 -8.47 16.38 -16.56
N GLN A 152 -8.73 15.35 -15.74
CA GLN A 152 -9.54 15.45 -14.54
C GLN A 152 -8.97 16.60 -13.72
N SER A 153 -9.79 17.63 -13.47
CA SER A 153 -9.36 18.79 -12.68
C SER A 153 -8.84 18.33 -11.32
N VAL A 154 -7.95 19.11 -10.70
CA VAL A 154 -7.37 18.76 -9.39
C VAL A 154 -8.48 18.45 -8.39
N ALA A 155 -9.54 19.27 -8.35
CA ALA A 155 -10.71 19.07 -7.50
C ALA A 155 -11.45 17.75 -7.79
N GLN A 156 -11.66 17.34 -9.05
CA GLN A 156 -12.27 16.03 -9.37
C GLN A 156 -11.43 14.85 -8.86
N ARG A 157 -10.09 14.97 -8.85
CA ARG A 157 -9.20 13.94 -8.27
C ARG A 157 -9.36 13.88 -6.76
N GLU A 158 -9.57 15.02 -6.10
CA GLU A 158 -9.81 15.09 -4.65
C GLU A 158 -11.19 14.54 -4.25
N VAL A 159 -12.25 14.86 -5.00
CA VAL A 159 -13.59 14.23 -4.82
C VAL A 159 -13.47 12.71 -4.83
N ARG A 160 -12.80 12.15 -5.84
CA ARG A 160 -12.56 10.68 -5.95
C ARG A 160 -11.73 10.13 -4.79
N ARG A 161 -10.75 10.90 -4.28
CA ARG A 161 -9.90 10.55 -3.13
C ARG A 161 -10.71 10.48 -1.83
N TRP A 162 -11.61 11.43 -1.58
CA TRP A 162 -12.47 11.43 -0.39
C TRP A 162 -13.56 10.36 -0.47
N GLN A 163 -14.22 10.19 -1.63
CA GLN A 163 -15.13 9.06 -1.89
C GLN A 163 -14.47 7.69 -1.65
N LYS A 164 -13.19 7.51 -2.02
CA LYS A 164 -12.46 6.28 -1.70
C LYS A 164 -12.29 6.08 -0.19
N LYS A 165 -11.94 7.12 0.57
CA LYS A 165 -11.80 7.03 2.03
C LYS A 165 -13.12 6.68 2.73
N LEU A 166 -14.25 7.20 2.26
CA LEU A 166 -15.57 6.84 2.81
C LEU A 166 -15.89 5.36 2.57
N ARG A 167 -15.65 4.83 1.37
CA ARG A 167 -15.76 3.38 1.10
C ARG A 167 -14.78 2.52 1.91
N GLU A 168 -13.58 3.02 2.21
CA GLU A 168 -12.69 2.35 3.17
C GLU A 168 -13.28 2.33 4.59
N CYS A 169 -13.96 3.39 5.03
CA CYS A 169 -14.66 3.42 6.32
C CYS A 169 -15.88 2.49 6.33
N GLU A 170 -16.68 2.45 5.27
CA GLU A 170 -17.82 1.53 5.12
C GLU A 170 -17.37 0.07 5.26
N VAL A 171 -16.33 -0.34 4.53
CA VAL A 171 -15.76 -1.70 4.62
C VAL A 171 -15.15 -2.03 6.00
N ILE A 172 -14.72 -1.03 6.77
CA ILE A 172 -14.25 -1.23 8.16
C ILE A 172 -15.45 -1.36 9.12
N GLN A 173 -16.53 -0.59 8.90
CA GLN A 173 -17.77 -0.69 9.68
C GLN A 173 -18.43 -2.05 9.48
N ASP A 174 -18.60 -2.47 8.22
CA ASP A 174 -19.11 -3.80 7.83
C ASP A 174 -18.36 -4.96 8.51
N ARG A 175 -17.07 -4.79 8.80
CA ARG A 175 -16.26 -5.78 9.52
C ARG A 175 -16.51 -5.77 11.03
N ALA A 176 -16.58 -4.58 11.63
CA ALA A 176 -16.92 -4.43 13.04
C ALA A 176 -18.32 -4.99 13.35
N ASP A 177 -19.30 -4.69 12.50
CA ASP A 177 -20.70 -5.12 12.65
C ASP A 177 -20.86 -6.64 12.46
N ARG A 178 -19.97 -7.27 11.69
CA ARG A 178 -19.83 -8.74 11.56
C ARG A 178 -19.02 -9.38 12.71
N GLY A 179 -18.65 -8.62 13.74
CA GLY A 179 -17.85 -9.11 14.87
C GLY A 179 -16.38 -9.40 14.55
N ILE A 180 -15.88 -9.00 13.38
CA ILE A 180 -14.48 -9.18 13.01
C ILE A 180 -13.62 -8.16 13.77
N ALA A 181 -12.56 -8.60 14.44
CA ALA A 181 -11.68 -7.72 15.19
C ALA A 181 -11.03 -6.64 14.29
N VAL A 182 -11.41 -5.38 14.52
CA VAL A 182 -10.90 -4.21 13.80
C VAL A 182 -9.72 -3.58 14.55
N GLU A 183 -8.63 -3.29 13.85
CA GLU A 183 -7.43 -2.68 14.45
C GLU A 183 -7.70 -1.28 15.01
N VAL A 184 -6.98 -0.87 16.06
CA VAL A 184 -7.05 0.49 16.64
C VAL A 184 -6.79 1.59 15.58
N ASN A 185 -5.94 1.31 14.58
CA ASN A 185 -5.70 2.22 13.45
C ASN A 185 -6.91 2.38 12.52
N GLN A 186 -7.70 1.30 12.37
CA GLN A 186 -8.91 1.27 11.55
C GLN A 186 -10.10 1.89 12.30
N LEU A 187 -10.21 1.67 13.62
CA LEU A 187 -11.15 2.42 14.49
C LEU A 187 -10.89 3.94 14.43
N LYS A 188 -9.62 4.36 14.41
CA LYS A 188 -9.24 5.77 14.20
C LYS A 188 -9.58 6.31 12.81
N LYS A 189 -9.76 5.45 11.78
CA LYS A 189 -10.37 5.89 10.49
C LYS A 189 -11.87 6.10 10.63
N LEU A 190 -12.59 5.18 11.28
CA LEU A 190 -14.05 5.31 11.52
C LEU A 190 -14.39 6.59 12.29
N GLN A 191 -13.65 6.90 13.37
CA GLN A 191 -13.83 8.13 14.15
C GLN A 191 -13.74 9.40 13.29
N ARG A 192 -12.89 9.38 12.26
CA ARG A 192 -12.66 10.52 11.34
C ARG A 192 -13.55 10.47 10.08
N ARG A 193 -14.51 9.54 10.00
CA ARG A 193 -15.48 9.46 8.88
C ARG A 193 -16.19 10.80 8.62
N LYS A 194 -16.67 11.46 9.69
CA LYS A 194 -17.36 12.76 9.58
C LYS A 194 -16.46 13.86 9.02
N GLU A 195 -15.15 13.84 9.31
CA GLU A 195 -14.20 14.76 8.69
C GLU A 195 -14.09 14.48 7.18
N PHE A 196 -14.05 13.21 6.77
CA PHE A 196 -13.98 12.83 5.35
C PHE A 196 -15.25 13.17 4.57
N GLU A 197 -16.41 13.18 5.23
CA GLU A 197 -17.69 13.65 4.68
C GLU A 197 -17.66 15.17 4.45
N VAL A 198 -17.16 15.95 5.42
CA VAL A 198 -16.96 17.40 5.28
C VAL A 198 -15.94 17.76 4.19
N GLU A 199 -14.80 17.06 4.14
CA GLU A 199 -13.79 17.30 3.09
C GLU A 199 -14.25 16.85 1.70
N LEU A 200 -15.14 15.86 1.60
CA LEU A 200 -15.81 15.51 0.33
C LEU A 200 -16.70 16.66 -0.16
N VAL A 201 -17.55 17.22 0.72
CA VAL A 201 -18.43 18.34 0.36
C VAL A 201 -17.62 19.56 -0.07
N LYS A 202 -16.51 19.88 0.62
CA LYS A 202 -15.57 20.94 0.19
C LYS A 202 -14.98 20.66 -1.19
N ALA A 203 -14.50 19.44 -1.44
CA ALA A 203 -13.93 19.06 -2.72
C ALA A 203 -14.96 19.08 -3.86
N GLN A 204 -16.24 18.77 -3.58
CA GLN A 204 -17.34 18.88 -4.54
C GLN A 204 -17.67 20.35 -4.85
N ALA A 205 -17.74 21.21 -3.83
CA ALA A 205 -17.93 22.65 -4.01
C ALA A 205 -16.77 23.32 -4.76
N ALA A 206 -15.54 22.80 -4.63
CA ALA A 206 -14.38 23.24 -5.41
C ALA A 206 -14.26 22.59 -6.81
N ALA A 207 -15.17 21.66 -7.15
CA ALA A 207 -15.23 20.96 -8.44
C ALA A 207 -16.50 21.32 -9.26
N SER A 208 -17.29 22.29 -8.77
CA SER A 208 -18.55 22.76 -9.35
C SER A 208 -18.41 24.21 -9.83
#